data_AF-A0A528ANV1-F1
#
_entry.id   AF-A0A528ANV1-F1
#
_cell.length_a   1.000
_cell.length_b   1.000
_cell.length_c   1.000
_cell.angle_alpha   90.00
_cell.angle_beta   90.00
_cell.angle_gamma   90.00
#
_symmetry.space_group_name_H-M   'P 1'
#
loop_
_entity.id
_entity.type
_entity.pdbx_description
1 polymer ?
#
loop_
_entity_poly.entity_id
_entity_poly.type
_entity_poly.pdbx_seq_one_letter_code
_entity_poly.pdbx_strand_id
1 'polypeptide(L)' 'MGDDREDRIRERAYQIWEREGGIHGDPERHWLRAEAEIDR' A
#
# COMPACT_ATOMS: atom_id res chain seq x y z
N MET A 1 -0.64 -15.15 -12.19
CA MET A 1 -1.42 -15.23 -10.94
C MET A 1 -0.55 -14.94 -9.71
N GLY A 2 0.54 -14.18 -9.87
CA GLY A 2 1.19 -13.48 -8.73
C GLY A 2 0.74 -12.02 -8.66
N ASP A 3 0.10 -11.56 -9.73
CA ASP A 3 -0.31 -10.19 -10.03
C ASP A 3 -1.40 -9.71 -9.05
N ASP A 4 -2.34 -10.59 -8.67
CA ASP A 4 -3.44 -10.25 -7.77
C ASP A 4 -2.98 -9.78 -6.37
N ARG A 5 -1.84 -10.27 -5.88
CA ARG A 5 -1.29 -9.84 -4.57
C ARG A 5 -0.66 -8.46 -4.68
N GLU A 6 0.23 -8.26 -5.63
CA GLU A 6 0.88 -6.96 -5.83
C GLU A 6 -0.11 -5.85 -6.19
N ASP A 7 -1.13 -6.14 -7.01
CA ASP A 7 -2.17 -5.17 -7.34
C ASP A 7 -2.97 -4.75 -6.11
N ARG A 8 -3.31 -5.70 -5.23
CA ARG A 8 -3.98 -5.40 -3.95
C ARG A 8 -3.11 -4.57 -3.01
N ILE A 9 -1.81 -4.87 -2.94
CA ILE A 9 -0.86 -4.10 -2.13
C ILE A 9 -0.74 -2.68 -2.68
N ARG A 10 -0.62 -2.52 -4.00
CA ARG A 10 -0.57 -1.21 -4.65
C ARG A 10 -1.82 -0.38 -4.36
N GLU A 11 -3.00 -0.96 -4.57
CA GLU A 11 -4.27 -0.28 -4.32
C GLU A 11 -4.41 0.11 -2.84
N ARG A 12 -4.00 -0.78 -1.94
CA ARG A 12 -4.04 -0.50 -0.49
C ARG A 12 -3.03 0.56 -0.07
N ALA A 13 -1.81 0.53 -0.60
CA ALA A 13 -0.79 1.54 -0.34
C ALA A 13 -1.26 2.93 -0.81
N TYR A 14 -1.90 2.99 -1.97
CA TYR A 14 -2.48 4.22 -2.51
C TYR A 14 -3.62 4.76 -1.63
N GLN A 15 -4.51 3.90 -1.14
CA GLN A 15 -5.57 4.31 -0.19
C GLN A 15 -5.01 4.84 1.14
N ILE A 16 -3.93 4.26 1.64
CA ILE A 16 -3.25 4.73 2.85
C ILE A 16 -2.65 6.13 2.60
N TRP A 17 -1.97 6.31 1.47
CA TRP A 17 -1.40 7.60 1.07
C TRP A 17 -2.46 8.69 0.88
N GLU A 18 -3.58 8.36 0.24
CA GLU A 18 -4.71 9.27 0.05
C GLU A 18 -5.34 9.68 1.40
N ARG A 19 -5.48 8.74 2.35
CA ARG A 19 -5.94 9.03 3.72
C ARG A 19 -5.00 9.91 4.51
N GLU A 20 -3.70 9.80 4.29
CA GLU A 20 -2.69 10.67 4.92
C GLU A 20 -2.60 12.06 4.25
N GLY A 21 -3.42 12.32 3.22
CA GLY A 21 -3.58 13.63 2.61
C GLY A 21 -2.44 14.04 1.68
N GLY A 22 -1.67 13.07 1.17
CA GLY A 22 -0.55 13.34 0.28
C GLY A 22 0.60 14.09 0.98
N ILE A 23 0.71 14.00 2.30
CA ILE A 23 1.93 14.38 3.01
C ILE A 23 3.09 13.58 2.39
N HIS A 24 4.27 14.19 2.26
CA HIS A 24 5.53 13.62 1.75
C HIS A 24 6.03 12.42 2.60
N GLY A 25 5.17 11.45 2.88
CA GLY A 25 5.51 10.21 3.55
C GLY A 25 6.15 9.26 2.55
N ASP A 26 7.15 8.52 3.03
CA ASP A 26 7.88 7.53 2.27
C ASP A 26 6.93 6.50 1.62
N PRO A 27 6.87 6.41 0.28
CA PRO A 27 6.02 5.45 -0.42
C PRO A 27 6.36 4.00 -0.04
N GLU A 28 7.61 3.72 0.35
CA GLU A 28 8.04 2.42 0.88
C GLU A 28 7.33 2.06 2.19
N ARG A 29 7.11 3.03 3.08
CA ARG A 29 6.41 2.81 4.35
C ARG A 29 4.93 2.49 4.11
N HIS A 30 4.31 3.15 3.12
CA HIS A 30 2.93 2.84 2.72
C HIS A 30 2.82 1.46 2.10
N TRP A 31 3.77 1.10 1.24
CA TRP A 31 3.85 -0.22 0.61
C TRP A 31 4.02 -1.33 1.64
N LEU A 32 5.00 -1.23 2.54
CA LEU A 32 5.24 -2.23 3.59
C LEU A 32 4.02 -2.40 4.51
N ARG A 33 3.30 -1.31 4.81
CA ARG A 33 2.07 -1.36 5.60
C ARG A 33 0.93 -2.06 4.86
N ALA A 34 0.76 -1.76 3.58
CA ALA A 34 -0.22 -2.42 2.73
C ALA A 34 0.10 -3.90 2.56
N GLU A 35 1.37 -4.24 2.36
CA GLU A 35 1.82 -5.63 2.25
C GLU A 35 1.54 -6.42 3.52
N ALA A 36 1.87 -5.86 4.69
CA ALA A 36 1.57 -6.50 5.97
C ALA A 36 0.05 -6.66 6.24
N GLU A 37 -0.79 -5.79 5.70
CA GLU A 37 -2.26 -5.94 5.79
C GLU A 37 -2.81 -7.03 4.87
N ILE A 38 -2.21 -7.24 3.70
CA ILE A 38 -2.67 -8.22 2.69
C ILE A 38 -2.09 -9.62 2.96
N ASP A 39 -0.89 -9.72 3.53
CA ASP A 39 -0.22 -10.99 3.83
C ASP A 39 -0.76 -11.69 5.10
N ARG A 40 -1.59 -10.99 5.88
CA ARG A 40 -2.20 -11.47 7.12
C ARG A 40 -3.52 -12.20 6.89
#